data_AF-A0A200QAS1-F1
#
_entry.id   AF-A0A200QAS1-F1
#
_cell.length_a   1.000
_cell.length_b   1.000
_cell.length_c   1.000
_cell.angle_alpha   90.00
_cell.angle_beta   90.00
_cell.angle_gamma   90.00
#
_symmetry.space_group_name_H-M   'P 1'
#
loop_
_entity.id
_entity.type
_entity.pdbx_description
1 polymer ?
#
loop_
_entity_poly.entity_id
_entity_poly.type
_entity_poly.pdbx_seq_one_letter_code
_entity_poly.pdbx_strand_id
1 'polypeptide(L)'
;MDRDVVRFCFDKLQSDKNGTHANGKKMPKRVKMSKKAKVNELRLYRLKAKKKITSPNPEVRIRYKLEKAKRKEAWLIEKLRKFEVPKLPAATYDPEILTDEEIFYLKRTGEKKKNYVPVGRRGVFGGVVLNMHLHWKKHETVKVVCKPCKSGQVHEYAEELSRLSKGIVIDIKANNTIIFYRGKNYVQPKVLSPPDTLSKNKALEKYKYEQSLEHTSLFIEKLEKELEDYHKHIAQYRKHEEAVPEDCRKISNGGDSIKD
;
A
#
# COMPACT_ATOMS: atom_id res chain seq x y z
N MET A 1 -3.64 -27.08 -19.53
CA MET A 1 -4.64 -26.00 -19.69
C MET A 1 -4.02 -24.70 -19.20
N ASP A 2 -3.10 -24.15 -19.99
CA ASP A 2 -2.30 -22.99 -19.64
C ASP A 2 -3.11 -21.71 -19.76
N ARG A 3 -3.37 -21.05 -18.62
CA ARG A 3 -3.94 -19.70 -18.58
C ARG A 3 -2.82 -18.70 -18.82
N ASP A 4 -2.66 -18.29 -20.08
CA ASP A 4 -1.80 -17.19 -20.48
C ASP A 4 -2.40 -15.86 -19.94
N VAL A 5 -2.00 -15.51 -18.72
CA VAL A 5 -2.37 -14.24 -18.08
C VAL A 5 -1.48 -13.16 -18.68
N VAL A 6 -2.07 -12.28 -19.49
CA VAL A 6 -1.40 -11.10 -20.04
C VAL A 6 -0.94 -10.18 -18.89
N ARG A 7 0.29 -10.39 -18.41
CA ARG A 7 1.03 -9.49 -17.53
C ARG A 7 1.42 -8.26 -18.34
N PHE A 8 0.79 -7.11 -18.05
CA PHE A 8 1.26 -5.81 -18.53
C PHE A 8 2.54 -5.43 -17.76
N CYS A 9 3.69 -5.91 -18.22
CA CYS A 9 5.00 -5.41 -17.78
C CYS A 9 5.25 -4.03 -18.39
N PHE A 10 4.97 -2.97 -17.63
CA PHE A 10 5.56 -1.66 -17.84
C PHE A 10 6.84 -1.57 -17.00
N ASP A 11 7.94 -2.16 -17.48
CA ASP A 11 9.28 -1.81 -17.02
C ASP A 11 10.16 -1.75 -18.29
N LYS A 12 10.36 -0.53 -18.78
CA LYS A 12 11.43 -0.20 -19.72
C LYS A 12 12.07 1.09 -19.22
N LEU A 13 12.84 0.96 -18.14
CA LEU A 13 13.87 1.95 -17.82
C LEU A 13 15.21 1.31 -18.16
N GLN A 14 15.92 1.96 -19.07
CA GLN A 14 17.29 1.61 -19.44
C GLN A 14 18.20 1.84 -18.24
N SER A 15 19.04 0.88 -17.91
CA SER A 15 20.31 1.14 -17.22
C SER A 15 21.41 0.34 -17.90
N ASP A 16 22.53 1.03 -18.06
CA ASP A 16 23.65 0.67 -18.90
C ASP A 16 24.46 -0.57 -18.46
N LYS A 17 25.26 -0.98 -19.44
CA LYS A 17 26.22 -2.07 -19.57
C LYS A 17 27.12 -2.29 -18.34
N ASN A 18 27.35 -3.54 -17.98
CA ASN A 18 28.67 -4.18 -18.00
C ASN A 18 28.53 -5.71 -17.81
N GLY A 19 29.30 -6.46 -18.60
CA GLY A 19 29.08 -7.86 -18.87
C GLY A 19 29.78 -8.83 -17.92
N THR A 20 29.23 -10.04 -17.86
CA THR A 20 29.99 -11.27 -17.66
C THR A 20 29.18 -12.42 -18.24
N HIS A 21 29.80 -13.17 -19.16
CA HIS A 21 29.17 -14.26 -19.90
C HIS A 21 29.01 -15.50 -19.00
N ALA A 22 27.77 -15.96 -18.84
CA ALA A 22 27.47 -17.29 -18.30
C ALA A 22 26.32 -17.92 -19.10
N ASN A 23 26.50 -19.20 -19.45
CA ASN A 23 25.72 -20.04 -20.35
C ASN A 23 24.20 -19.80 -20.36
N GLY A 24 23.68 -19.21 -21.44
CA GLY A 24 22.27 -18.91 -21.61
C GLY A 24 21.48 -20.08 -22.20
N LYS A 25 20.58 -20.68 -21.40
CA LYS A 25 19.40 -21.37 -21.94
C LYS A 25 18.66 -20.37 -22.85
N LYS A 26 18.58 -20.66 -24.16
CA LYS A 26 17.87 -19.82 -25.13
C LYS A 26 16.41 -19.67 -24.70
N MET A 27 16.06 -18.51 -24.16
CA MET A 27 14.66 -18.15 -23.91
C MET A 27 13.88 -18.25 -25.23
N PRO A 28 12.66 -18.82 -25.24
CA PRO A 28 11.86 -18.92 -26.44
C PRO A 28 11.63 -17.52 -27.02
N LYS A 29 11.95 -17.34 -28.30
CA LYS A 29 11.70 -16.09 -29.02
C LYS A 29 10.19 -15.82 -29.00
N ARG A 30 9.74 -14.86 -28.20
CA ARG A 30 8.35 -14.38 -28.24
C ARG A 30 8.03 -13.92 -29.66
N VAL A 31 7.18 -14.67 -30.36
CA VAL A 31 6.68 -14.30 -31.69
C VAL A 31 5.93 -12.97 -31.53
N LYS A 32 6.48 -11.89 -32.12
CA LYS A 32 5.87 -10.57 -32.06
C LYS A 32 4.67 -10.55 -32.99
N MET A 33 3.46 -10.54 -32.42
CA MET A 33 2.21 -10.35 -33.15
C MET A 33 2.28 -9.11 -34.06
N SER A 34 1.69 -9.19 -35.25
CA SER A 34 1.49 -8.03 -36.12
C SER A 34 0.73 -6.92 -35.39
N LYS A 35 1.03 -5.65 -35.71
CA LYS A 35 0.32 -4.49 -35.13
C LYS A 35 -1.21 -4.65 -35.25
N LYS A 36 -1.71 -5.15 -36.39
CA LYS A 36 -3.14 -5.39 -36.64
C LYS A 36 -3.71 -6.51 -35.76
N ALA A 37 -2.97 -7.59 -35.58
CA ALA A 37 -3.36 -8.71 -34.72
C ALA A 37 -3.49 -8.27 -33.26
N LYS A 38 -2.52 -7.48 -32.75
CA LYS A 38 -2.56 -6.93 -31.39
C LYS A 38 -3.74 -5.98 -31.15
N VAL A 39 -4.10 -5.16 -32.13
CA VAL A 39 -5.26 -4.27 -32.05
C VAL A 39 -6.57 -5.07 -31.99
N ASN A 40 -6.72 -6.09 -32.84
CA ASN A 40 -7.91 -6.96 -32.84
C ASN A 40 -8.05 -7.73 -31.52
N GLU A 41 -6.95 -8.21 -30.96
CA GLU A 41 -6.90 -8.88 -29.67
C GLU A 41 -7.37 -7.96 -28.53
N LEU A 42 -6.85 -6.72 -28.48
CA LEU A 42 -7.30 -5.71 -27.52
C LEU A 42 -8.79 -5.37 -27.68
N ARG A 43 -9.29 -5.30 -28.92
CA ARG A 43 -10.71 -5.08 -29.21
C ARG A 43 -11.57 -6.22 -28.66
N LEU A 44 -11.15 -7.47 -28.84
CA LEU A 44 -11.84 -8.64 -28.31
C LEU A 44 -11.90 -8.62 -26.77
N TYR A 45 -10.78 -8.32 -26.10
CA TYR A 45 -10.77 -8.20 -24.63
C TYR A 45 -11.70 -7.09 -24.14
N ARG A 46 -11.74 -5.93 -24.83
CA ARG A 46 -12.67 -4.84 -24.51
C ARG A 46 -14.13 -5.27 -24.66
N LEU A 47 -14.48 -6.01 -25.72
CA LEU A 47 -15.83 -6.54 -25.94
C LEU A 47 -16.23 -7.54 -24.83
N LYS A 48 -15.35 -8.49 -24.50
CA LYS A 48 -15.58 -9.45 -23.40
C LYS A 48 -15.77 -8.73 -22.06
N ALA A 49 -14.95 -7.71 -21.78
CA ALA A 49 -15.09 -6.87 -20.59
C ALA A 49 -16.42 -6.13 -20.54
N LYS A 50 -16.84 -5.50 -21.66
CA LYS A 50 -18.14 -4.82 -21.77
C LYS A 50 -19.30 -5.79 -21.49
N LYS A 51 -19.26 -7.01 -22.08
CA LYS A 51 -20.29 -8.03 -21.85
C LYS A 51 -20.43 -8.43 -20.37
N LYS A 52 -19.32 -8.53 -19.63
CA LYS A 52 -19.33 -8.82 -18.18
C LYS A 52 -19.79 -7.65 -17.33
N ILE A 53 -19.55 -6.41 -17.76
CA ILE A 53 -19.99 -5.20 -17.05
C ILE A 53 -21.50 -4.97 -17.21
N THR A 54 -22.02 -5.23 -18.42
CA THR A 54 -23.42 -5.05 -18.80
C THR A 54 -24.24 -6.34 -18.67
N SER A 55 -23.71 -7.38 -18.02
CA SER A 55 -24.47 -8.63 -17.89
C SER A 55 -25.72 -8.42 -17.04
N PRO A 56 -26.88 -8.98 -17.42
CA PRO A 56 -28.12 -8.86 -16.63
C PRO A 56 -27.97 -9.42 -15.21
N ASN A 57 -27.17 -10.47 -15.03
CA ASN A 57 -26.91 -11.06 -13.72
C ASN A 57 -25.95 -10.16 -12.89
N PRO A 58 -26.38 -9.66 -11.71
CA PRO A 58 -25.57 -8.82 -10.83
C PRO A 58 -24.39 -9.56 -10.20
N GLU A 59 -24.50 -10.86 -9.91
CA GLU A 59 -23.41 -11.68 -9.37
C GLU A 59 -22.19 -11.68 -10.29
N VAL A 60 -22.44 -11.85 -11.60
CA VAL A 60 -21.40 -11.84 -12.63
C VAL A 60 -20.72 -10.47 -12.70
N ARG A 61 -21.47 -9.38 -12.55
CA ARG A 61 -20.94 -8.00 -12.52
C ARG A 61 -20.06 -7.78 -11.30
N ILE A 62 -20.53 -8.17 -10.12
CA ILE A 62 -19.81 -7.98 -8.85
C ILE A 62 -18.53 -8.81 -8.85
N ARG A 63 -18.60 -10.10 -9.21
CA ARG A 63 -17.42 -10.99 -9.32
C ARG A 63 -16.39 -10.46 -10.31
N TYR A 64 -16.82 -9.94 -11.46
CA TYR A 64 -15.91 -9.36 -12.43
C TYR A 64 -15.17 -8.12 -11.90
N LYS A 65 -15.88 -7.22 -11.19
CA LYS A 65 -15.26 -6.06 -10.53
C LYS A 65 -14.27 -6.50 -9.44
N LEU A 66 -14.64 -7.50 -8.64
CA LEU A 66 -13.83 -8.05 -7.56
C LEU A 66 -12.54 -8.68 -8.09
N GLU A 67 -12.62 -9.51 -9.14
CA GLU A 67 -11.44 -10.10 -9.80
C GLU A 67 -10.46 -9.02 -10.29
N LYS A 68 -10.98 -7.94 -10.87
CA LYS A 68 -10.17 -6.81 -11.36
C LYS A 68 -9.54 -6.04 -10.21
N ALA A 69 -10.27 -5.84 -9.12
CA ALA A 69 -9.76 -5.15 -7.93
C ALA A 69 -8.66 -5.97 -7.25
N LYS A 70 -8.86 -7.27 -7.01
CA LYS A 70 -7.84 -8.18 -6.45
C LYS A 70 -6.58 -8.26 -7.30
N ARG A 71 -6.73 -8.25 -8.64
CA ARG A 71 -5.57 -8.18 -9.55
C ARG A 71 -4.78 -6.88 -9.39
N LYS A 72 -5.48 -5.75 -9.23
CA LYS A 72 -4.84 -4.45 -9.02
C LYS A 72 -4.15 -4.40 -7.65
N GLU A 73 -4.78 -4.91 -6.61
CA GLU A 73 -4.23 -5.03 -5.26
C GLU A 73 -2.92 -5.84 -5.26
N ALA A 74 -2.93 -7.04 -5.85
CA ALA A 74 -1.72 -7.86 -5.97
C ALA A 74 -0.59 -7.14 -6.72
N TRP A 75 -0.91 -6.41 -7.79
CA TRP A 75 0.07 -5.61 -8.52
C TRP A 75 0.63 -4.44 -7.68
N LEU A 76 -0.20 -3.77 -6.89
CA LEU A 76 0.23 -2.71 -5.97
C LEU A 76 1.15 -3.25 -4.88
N ILE A 77 0.83 -4.41 -4.30
CA ILE A 77 1.67 -5.10 -3.31
C ILE A 77 3.02 -5.47 -3.94
N GLU A 78 3.04 -6.01 -5.16
CA GLU A 78 4.28 -6.33 -5.88
C GLU A 78 5.15 -5.08 -6.12
N LYS A 79 4.53 -3.94 -6.44
CA LYS A 79 5.24 -2.66 -6.57
C LYS A 79 5.77 -2.15 -5.23
N LEU A 80 5.00 -2.25 -4.15
CA LEU A 80 5.40 -1.80 -2.81
C LEU A 80 6.58 -2.60 -2.25
N ARG A 81 6.62 -3.91 -2.48
CA ARG A 81 7.76 -4.76 -2.09
C ARG A 81 9.10 -4.28 -2.66
N LYS A 82 9.11 -3.62 -3.82
CA LYS A 82 10.34 -3.05 -4.42
C LYS A 82 10.89 -1.85 -3.63
N PHE A 83 10.09 -1.22 -2.79
CA PHE A 83 10.47 -0.07 -1.96
C PHE A 83 10.86 -0.48 -0.53
N GLU A 84 10.65 -1.73 -0.15
CA GLU A 84 11.11 -2.25 1.13
C GLU A 84 12.64 -2.35 1.09
N VAL A 85 13.30 -1.42 1.79
CA VAL A 85 14.75 -1.51 2.00
C VAL A 85 14.98 -2.56 3.09
N PRO A 86 15.87 -3.55 2.86
CA PRO A 86 16.20 -4.54 3.88
C PRO A 86 16.54 -3.84 5.20
N LYS A 87 15.79 -4.17 6.24
CA LYS A 87 16.10 -3.72 7.60
C LYS A 87 17.33 -4.49 8.05
N LEU A 88 18.52 -3.91 7.84
CA LEU A 88 19.72 -4.41 8.50
C LEU A 88 19.44 -4.44 10.01
N PRO A 89 19.85 -5.52 10.72
CA PRO A 89 19.70 -5.58 12.16
C PRO A 89 20.36 -4.34 12.75
N ALA A 90 19.63 -3.64 13.62
CA ALA A 90 20.21 -2.53 14.34
C ALA A 90 21.44 -3.06 15.06
N ALA A 91 22.62 -2.52 14.74
CA ALA A 91 23.78 -2.73 15.61
C ALA A 91 23.34 -2.38 17.02
N THR A 92 23.79 -3.16 18.01
CA THR A 92 23.53 -2.96 19.44
C THR A 92 24.05 -1.58 19.83
N TYR A 93 23.25 -0.55 19.57
CA TYR A 93 23.47 0.79 20.06
C TYR A 93 23.13 0.68 21.52
N ASP A 94 24.16 0.74 22.35
CA ASP A 94 24.01 0.74 23.80
C ASP A 94 23.03 1.86 24.14
N PRO A 95 21.79 1.54 24.57
CA PRO A 95 20.88 2.58 25.00
C PRO A 95 21.53 3.19 26.23
N GLU A 96 22.17 4.36 26.06
CA GLU A 96 22.65 5.16 27.19
C GLU A 96 21.51 5.17 28.21
N ILE A 97 21.73 4.54 29.36
CA ILE A 97 20.71 4.40 30.40
C ILE A 97 20.49 5.82 30.93
N LEU A 98 19.49 6.51 30.38
CA LEU A 98 19.08 7.82 30.85
C LEU A 98 18.35 7.62 32.17
N THR A 99 18.71 8.41 33.17
CA THR A 99 17.98 8.39 34.43
C THR A 99 16.62 9.06 34.26
N ASP A 100 15.66 8.74 35.13
CA ASP A 100 14.32 9.31 35.05
C ASP A 100 14.32 10.84 35.16
N GLU A 101 15.26 11.41 35.93
CA GLU A 101 15.46 12.85 36.04
C GLU A 101 15.93 13.47 34.73
N GLU A 102 16.86 12.81 34.04
CA GLU A 102 17.37 13.24 32.74
C GLU A 102 16.26 13.20 31.68
N ILE A 103 15.46 12.13 31.66
CA ILE A 103 14.30 12.00 30.76
C ILE A 103 13.31 13.12 31.03
N PHE A 104 12.98 13.39 32.29
CA PHE A 104 12.07 14.47 32.67
C PHE A 104 12.60 15.85 32.25
N TYR A 105 13.89 16.11 32.49
CA TYR A 105 14.56 17.34 32.06
C TYR A 105 14.53 17.52 30.54
N LEU A 106 14.87 16.46 29.78
CA LEU A 106 14.89 16.48 28.32
C LEU A 106 13.48 16.62 27.74
N LYS A 107 12.47 16.02 28.37
CA LYS A 107 11.06 16.19 28.00
C LYS A 107 10.62 17.64 28.13
N ARG A 108 10.90 18.27 29.29
CA ARG A 108 10.54 19.68 29.55
C ARG A 108 11.31 20.65 28.65
N THR A 109 12.62 20.42 28.49
CA THR A 109 13.49 21.26 27.66
C THR A 109 13.16 21.10 26.18
N GLY A 110 12.96 19.85 25.73
CA GLY A 110 12.55 19.51 24.37
C GLY A 110 11.21 20.15 24.02
N GLU A 111 10.23 20.18 24.93
CA GLU A 111 8.96 20.85 24.71
C GLU A 111 9.08 22.38 24.58
N LYS A 112 9.96 23.03 25.34
CA LYS A 112 10.14 24.49 25.25
C LYS A 112 10.85 24.93 23.98
N LYS A 113 11.77 24.13 23.45
CA LYS A 113 12.56 24.51 22.27
C LYS A 113 11.70 24.59 21.00
N LYS A 114 12.05 25.50 20.09
CA LYS A 114 11.30 25.75 18.84
C LYS A 114 11.84 25.00 17.63
N ASN A 115 12.88 24.17 17.79
CA ASN A 115 13.47 23.44 16.69
C ASN A 115 12.65 22.18 16.37
N TYR A 116 12.14 22.11 15.14
CA TYR A 116 11.31 21.01 14.69
C TYR A 116 11.62 20.58 13.25
N VAL A 117 11.39 19.31 12.98
CA VAL A 117 11.50 18.68 11.66
C VAL A 117 10.11 18.22 11.25
N PRO A 118 9.52 18.77 10.17
CA PRO A 118 8.23 18.34 9.68
C PRO A 118 8.35 17.03 8.87
N VAL A 119 7.53 16.04 9.23
CA VAL A 119 7.33 14.81 8.47
C VAL A 119 5.94 14.86 7.86
N GLY A 120 5.91 14.90 6.53
CA GLY A 120 4.66 14.98 5.75
C GLY A 120 4.19 13.63 5.24
N ARG A 121 3.32 13.66 4.22
CA ARG A 121 2.79 12.47 3.52
C ARG A 121 3.84 11.47 3.01
N ARG A 122 5.08 11.92 2.80
CA ARG A 122 6.17 11.07 2.30
C ARG A 122 6.72 10.13 3.38
N GLY A 123 6.35 10.35 4.64
CA GLY A 123 6.91 9.63 5.77
C GLY A 123 8.40 9.92 5.97
N VAL A 124 9.09 8.96 6.57
CA VAL A 124 10.52 9.02 6.85
C VAL A 124 11.31 8.75 5.57
N PHE A 125 12.26 9.63 5.26
CA PHE A 125 13.19 9.48 4.15
C PHE A 125 14.51 10.17 4.53
N GLY A 126 15.57 9.96 3.74
CA GLY A 126 16.92 10.43 4.11
C GLY A 126 17.04 11.92 4.42
N GLY A 127 16.22 12.76 3.78
CA GLY A 127 16.19 14.21 4.06
C GLY A 127 15.66 14.57 5.45
N VAL A 128 14.79 13.75 6.05
CA VAL A 128 14.31 13.94 7.43
C VAL A 128 15.45 13.70 8.42
N VAL A 129 16.17 12.59 8.25
CA VAL A 129 17.31 12.20 9.09
C VAL A 129 18.44 13.22 8.97
N LEU A 130 18.76 13.64 7.74
CA LEU A 130 19.69 14.74 7.49
C LEU A 130 19.31 15.99 8.28
N ASN A 131 18.03 16.38 8.25
CA ASN A 131 17.57 17.57 8.96
C ASN A 131 17.66 17.43 10.49
N MET A 132 17.41 16.22 11.02
CA MET A 132 17.63 15.93 12.45
C MET A 132 19.09 16.14 12.83
N HIS A 133 20.04 15.59 12.07
CA HIS A 133 21.48 15.76 12.34
C HIS A 133 21.93 17.23 12.25
N LEU A 134 21.34 18.02 11.35
CA LEU A 134 21.61 19.46 11.25
C LEU A 134 21.16 20.22 12.51
N HIS A 135 19.98 19.89 13.05
CA HIS A 135 19.54 20.45 14.33
C HIS A 135 20.43 20.01 15.49
N TRP A 136 20.89 18.77 15.49
CA TRP A 136 21.74 18.22 16.54
C TRP A 136 23.14 18.82 16.63
N LYS A 137 23.58 19.54 15.60
CA LYS A 137 24.81 20.33 15.63
C LYS A 137 24.77 21.43 16.69
N LYS A 138 23.59 22.04 16.92
CA LYS A 138 23.42 23.19 17.83
C LYS A 138 22.52 22.88 19.02
N HIS A 139 21.67 21.86 18.92
CA HIS A 139 20.66 21.55 19.93
C HIS A 139 20.69 20.08 20.31
N GLU A 140 20.61 19.79 21.59
CA GLU A 140 20.62 18.39 22.07
C GLU A 140 19.37 17.59 21.73
N THR A 141 18.23 18.27 21.66
CA THR A 141 16.91 17.68 21.40
C THR A 141 16.34 18.23 20.10
N VAL A 142 15.48 17.48 19.41
CA VAL A 142 14.75 17.93 18.22
C VAL A 142 13.32 17.40 18.27
N LYS A 143 12.34 18.23 17.86
CA LYS A 143 10.95 17.79 17.70
C LYS A 143 10.72 17.28 16.29
N VAL A 144 10.06 16.15 16.12
CA VAL A 144 9.63 15.65 14.82
C VAL A 144 8.11 15.69 14.78
N VAL A 145 7.55 16.54 13.93
CA VAL A 145 6.10 16.75 13.81
C VAL A 145 5.57 15.98 12.61
N CYS A 146 4.78 14.93 12.85
CA CYS A 146 4.27 14.04 11.82
C CYS A 146 2.83 14.44 11.44
N LYS A 147 2.64 15.16 10.33
CA LYS A 147 1.32 15.57 9.84
C LYS A 147 1.25 15.53 8.30
N PRO A 148 0.27 14.85 7.68
CA PRO A 148 -0.74 13.95 8.27
C PRO A 148 -0.13 12.60 8.68
N CYS A 149 -0.62 12.02 9.78
CA CYS A 149 -0.18 10.71 10.26
C CYS A 149 -1.41 9.91 10.70
N LYS A 150 -1.43 8.61 10.43
CA LYS A 150 -2.46 7.70 10.93
C LYS A 150 -2.21 7.37 12.40
N SER A 151 -3.26 6.96 13.11
CA SER A 151 -3.13 6.39 14.45
C SER A 151 -2.16 5.21 14.42
N GLY A 152 -1.20 5.15 15.34
CA GLY A 152 -0.18 4.09 15.39
C GLY A 152 1.06 4.35 14.52
N GLN A 153 0.92 4.98 13.36
CA GLN A 153 2.03 5.23 12.42
C GLN A 153 3.15 6.12 13.00
N VAL A 154 2.82 6.96 13.99
CA VAL A 154 3.83 7.76 14.72
C VAL A 154 4.85 6.87 15.42
N HIS A 155 4.45 5.71 15.95
CA HIS A 155 5.35 4.77 16.62
C HIS A 155 6.28 4.09 15.61
N GLU A 156 5.77 3.71 14.44
CA GLU A 156 6.59 3.16 13.35
C GLU A 156 7.64 4.18 12.88
N TYR A 157 7.24 5.45 12.73
CA TYR A 157 8.19 6.52 12.40
C TYR A 157 9.20 6.75 13.51
N ALA A 158 8.81 6.64 14.78
CA ALA A 158 9.72 6.78 15.90
C ALA A 158 10.81 5.69 15.87
N GLU A 159 10.42 4.44 15.63
CA GLU A 159 11.32 3.30 15.49
C GLU A 159 12.23 3.40 14.26
N GLU A 160 11.67 3.81 13.11
CA GLU A 160 12.46 3.96 11.89
C GLU A 160 13.48 5.11 12.02
N LEU A 161 13.07 6.24 12.61
CA LEU A 161 13.96 7.37 12.86
C LEU A 161 15.01 7.05 13.91
N SER A 162 14.68 6.35 15.00
CA SER A 162 15.69 5.94 15.99
C SER A 162 16.73 5.02 15.36
N ARG A 163 16.31 4.06 14.53
CA ARG A 163 17.21 3.17 13.77
C ARG A 163 18.13 3.95 12.81
N LEU A 164 17.57 4.88 12.03
CA LEU A 164 18.31 5.58 10.99
C LEU A 164 19.22 6.69 11.54
N SER A 165 18.75 7.43 12.53
CA SER A 165 19.45 8.60 13.08
C SER A 165 20.31 8.26 14.30
N LYS A 166 20.12 7.09 14.91
CA LYS A 166 20.66 6.68 16.22
C LYS A 166 20.25 7.61 17.36
N GLY A 167 19.18 8.38 17.17
CA GLY A 167 18.60 9.21 18.22
C GLY A 167 17.75 8.39 19.19
N ILE A 168 17.72 8.85 20.43
CA ILE A 168 16.92 8.26 21.51
C ILE A 168 15.55 8.95 21.52
N VAL A 169 14.47 8.15 21.54
CA VAL A 169 13.10 8.66 21.67
C VAL A 169 12.86 8.98 23.15
N ILE A 170 12.54 10.23 23.47
CA ILE A 170 12.27 10.67 24.84
C ILE A 170 10.78 10.65 25.15
N ASP A 171 9.95 11.16 24.24
CA ASP A 171 8.51 11.29 24.46
C ASP A 171 7.76 11.31 23.12
N ILE A 172 6.62 10.62 23.07
CA ILE A 172 5.68 10.65 21.93
C ILE A 172 4.40 11.32 22.40
N LYS A 173 4.08 12.46 21.81
CA LYS A 173 2.91 13.27 22.17
C LYS A 173 1.71 12.95 21.31
N ALA A 174 0.52 13.11 21.89
CA ALA A 174 -0.77 12.90 21.23
C ALA A 174 -1.00 13.78 19.98
N ASN A 175 -0.28 14.90 19.85
CA ASN A 175 -0.33 15.78 18.68
C ASN A 175 0.57 15.30 17.51
N ASN A 176 0.91 14.00 17.48
CA ASN A 176 1.82 13.37 16.53
C ASN A 176 3.22 14.01 16.51
N THR A 177 3.69 14.45 17.66
CA THR A 177 5.04 15.02 17.81
C THR A 177 5.92 14.08 18.62
N ILE A 178 7.10 13.77 18.10
CA ILE A 178 8.09 12.93 18.75
C ILE A 178 9.24 13.83 19.21
N ILE A 179 9.69 13.69 20.45
CA ILE A 179 10.88 14.37 20.94
C ILE A 179 12.05 13.40 20.89
N PHE A 180 13.06 13.74 20.10
CA PHE A 180 14.30 12.97 20.00
C PHE A 180 15.44 13.67 20.72
N TYR A 181 16.30 12.88 21.35
CA TYR A 181 17.58 13.27 21.91
C TYR A 181 18.72 12.64 21.11
N ARG A 182 19.79 13.39 20.91
CA ARG A 182 20.93 12.95 20.08
C ARG A 182 21.88 11.94 20.77
N GLY A 183 21.88 11.88 22.10
CA GLY A 183 22.88 11.16 22.91
C GLY A 183 23.93 12.09 23.54
N LYS A 184 24.53 11.67 24.66
CA LYS A 184 25.60 12.43 25.35
C LYS A 184 26.85 12.50 24.48
N ASN A 185 27.16 11.42 23.78
CA ASN A 185 28.36 11.26 22.95
C ASN A 185 28.11 11.51 21.45
N TYR A 186 27.21 12.44 21.11
CA TYR A 186 26.86 12.69 19.72
C TYR A 186 28.05 13.23 18.90
N VAL A 187 28.43 12.47 17.88
CA VAL A 187 29.38 12.88 16.85
C VAL A 187 28.63 13.00 15.53
N GLN A 188 28.79 14.13 14.84
CA GLN A 188 28.16 14.34 13.53
C GLN A 188 28.64 13.26 12.54
N PRO A 189 27.72 12.45 11.98
CA PRO A 189 28.10 11.44 11.00
C PRO A 189 28.70 12.08 9.74
N LYS A 190 29.71 11.45 9.15
CA LYS A 190 30.28 11.86 7.85
C LYS A 190 29.22 11.83 6.74
N VAL A 191 28.34 10.82 6.78
CA VAL A 191 27.20 10.68 5.87
C VAL A 191 25.93 11.02 6.65
N LEU A 192 25.37 12.20 6.40
CA LEU A 192 24.20 12.71 7.13
C LEU A 192 22.88 12.06 6.73
N SER A 193 22.77 11.58 5.50
CA SER A 193 21.61 10.85 5.00
C SER A 193 22.00 9.38 4.83
N PRO A 194 21.53 8.47 5.70
CA PRO A 194 21.91 7.06 5.61
C PRO A 194 21.52 6.45 4.24
N PRO A 195 22.36 5.59 3.65
CA PRO A 195 22.06 4.94 2.37
C PRO A 195 20.86 3.98 2.45
N ASP A 196 20.53 3.52 3.65
CA ASP A 196 19.39 2.62 3.93
C ASP A 196 18.03 3.32 3.84
N THR A 197 17.98 4.57 3.34
CA THR A 197 16.77 5.37 3.22
C THR A 197 16.32 5.54 1.77
N LEU A 198 15.01 5.71 1.58
CA LEU A 198 14.47 6.07 0.28
C LEU A 198 14.83 7.51 -0.09
N SER A 199 15.05 7.75 -1.38
CA SER A 199 15.11 9.12 -1.92
C SER A 199 13.76 9.84 -1.79
N LYS A 200 13.76 11.18 -1.77
CA LYS A 200 12.55 12.02 -1.66
C LYS A 200 11.46 11.66 -2.68
N ASN A 201 11.84 11.34 -3.93
CA ASN A 201 10.90 11.00 -4.99
C ASN A 201 10.34 9.58 -4.81
N LYS A 202 11.20 8.61 -4.49
CA LYS A 202 10.79 7.22 -4.22
C LYS A 202 9.84 7.14 -3.01
N ALA A 203 10.09 7.91 -1.96
CA ALA A 203 9.22 7.99 -0.78
C ALA A 203 7.82 8.51 -1.13
N LEU A 204 7.73 9.54 -1.99
CA LEU A 204 6.45 10.02 -2.50
C LEU A 204 5.72 8.97 -3.37
N GLU A 205 6.47 8.22 -4.16
CA GLU A 205 5.92 7.15 -5.00
C GLU A 205 5.35 6.01 -4.16
N LYS A 206 6.10 5.56 -3.13
CA LYS A 206 5.65 4.58 -2.13
C LYS A 206 4.31 5.01 -1.51
N TYR A 207 4.22 6.25 -1.02
CA TYR A 207 2.98 6.80 -0.47
C TYR A 207 1.80 6.74 -1.45
N LYS A 208 2.02 7.06 -2.74
CA LYS A 208 0.95 6.98 -3.75
C LYS A 208 0.44 5.54 -3.95
N TYR A 209 1.35 4.56 -3.92
CA TYR A 209 0.97 3.16 -4.03
C TYR A 209 0.22 2.68 -2.78
N GLU A 210 0.65 3.05 -1.58
CA GLU A 210 -0.05 2.75 -0.32
C GLU A 210 -1.47 3.32 -0.33
N GLN A 211 -1.64 4.60 -0.69
CA GLN A 211 -2.95 5.21 -0.82
C GLN A 211 -3.83 4.52 -1.86
N SER A 212 -3.26 4.13 -3.00
CA SER A 212 -4.01 3.36 -4.00
C SER A 212 -4.35 1.95 -3.50
N LEU A 213 -3.52 1.34 -2.66
CA LEU A 213 -3.75 0.02 -2.10
C LEU A 213 -4.93 0.08 -1.14
N GLU A 214 -4.88 1.00 -0.17
CA GLU A 214 -5.95 1.26 0.79
C GLU A 214 -7.31 1.47 0.12
N HIS A 215 -7.37 2.35 -0.89
CA HIS A 215 -8.60 2.59 -1.64
C HIS A 215 -9.08 1.33 -2.39
N THR A 216 -8.16 0.51 -2.90
CA THR A 216 -8.50 -0.73 -3.59
C THR A 216 -9.01 -1.79 -2.62
N SER A 217 -8.42 -1.92 -1.43
CA SER A 217 -8.86 -2.85 -0.39
C SER A 217 -10.24 -2.48 0.15
N LEU A 218 -10.49 -1.19 0.47
CA LEU A 218 -11.83 -0.70 0.85
C LEU A 218 -12.88 -0.97 -0.25
N PHE A 219 -12.48 -0.85 -1.52
CA PHE A 219 -13.36 -1.17 -2.64
C PHE A 219 -13.66 -2.67 -2.75
N ILE A 220 -12.68 -3.54 -2.45
CA ILE A 220 -12.87 -5.00 -2.40
C ILE A 220 -13.85 -5.35 -1.29
N GLU A 221 -13.65 -4.82 -0.08
CA GLU A 221 -14.55 -5.04 1.07
C GLU A 221 -16.00 -4.67 0.72
N LYS A 222 -16.19 -3.50 0.07
CA LYS A 222 -17.52 -3.07 -0.38
C LYS A 222 -18.15 -4.05 -1.37
N LEU A 223 -17.38 -4.58 -2.32
CA LEU A 223 -17.87 -5.55 -3.30
C LEU A 223 -18.16 -6.92 -2.68
N GLU A 224 -17.37 -7.34 -1.70
CA GLU A 224 -17.59 -8.59 -0.97
C GLU A 224 -18.87 -8.53 -0.16
N LYS A 225 -19.13 -7.40 0.51
CA LYS A 225 -20.40 -7.15 1.19
C LYS A 225 -21.59 -7.13 0.22
N GLU A 226 -21.47 -6.43 -0.91
CA GLU A 226 -22.52 -6.40 -1.96
C GLU A 226 -22.85 -7.82 -2.48
N LEU A 227 -21.83 -8.65 -2.65
CA LEU A 227 -21.97 -10.05 -3.07
C LEU A 227 -22.68 -10.89 -1.99
N GLU A 228 -22.31 -10.71 -0.73
CA GLU A 228 -22.92 -11.42 0.40
C GLU A 228 -24.39 -11.05 0.56
N ASP A 229 -24.72 -9.76 0.51
CA ASP A 229 -26.09 -9.25 0.59
C ASP A 229 -26.95 -9.78 -0.57
N TYR A 230 -26.39 -9.86 -1.78
CA TYR A 230 -27.07 -10.47 -2.93
C TYR A 230 -27.36 -11.95 -2.71
N HIS A 231 -26.43 -12.73 -2.16
CA HIS A 231 -26.65 -14.14 -1.85
C HIS A 231 -27.70 -14.34 -0.76
N LYS A 232 -27.71 -13.49 0.27
CA LYS A 232 -28.75 -13.49 1.32
C LYS A 232 -30.14 -13.24 0.73
N HIS A 233 -30.25 -12.26 -0.16
CA HIS A 233 -31.49 -11.94 -0.87
C HIS A 233 -31.99 -13.14 -1.69
N ILE A 234 -31.15 -13.74 -2.55
CA ILE A 234 -31.55 -14.94 -3.31
C ILE A 234 -32.01 -16.08 -2.38
N ALA A 235 -31.27 -16.32 -1.28
CA ALA A 235 -31.60 -17.38 -0.35
C ALA A 235 -32.96 -17.15 0.34
N GLN A 236 -33.30 -15.91 0.68
CA GLN A 236 -34.61 -15.55 1.22
C GLN A 236 -35.73 -15.75 0.19
N TYR A 237 -35.53 -15.34 -1.06
CA TYR A 237 -36.51 -15.52 -2.13
C TYR A 237 -36.79 -17.00 -2.41
N ARG A 238 -35.75 -17.84 -2.46
CA ARG A 238 -35.92 -19.30 -2.64
C ARG A 238 -36.73 -19.93 -1.50
N LYS A 239 -36.43 -19.57 -0.25
CA LYS A 239 -37.19 -20.05 0.92
C LYS A 239 -38.67 -19.63 0.86
N HIS A 240 -38.96 -18.43 0.37
CA HIS A 240 -40.33 -17.97 0.19
C HIS A 240 -41.05 -18.73 -0.94
N GLU A 241 -40.40 -19.03 -2.06
CA GLU A 241 -40.99 -19.86 -3.14
C GLU A 241 -41.29 -21.30 -2.71
N GLU A 242 -40.42 -21.89 -1.89
CA GLU A 242 -40.56 -23.25 -1.36
C GLU A 242 -41.66 -23.36 -0.28
N ALA A 243 -41.97 -22.26 0.42
CA ALA A 243 -43.00 -22.22 1.47
C ALA A 243 -44.43 -21.97 0.94
N VAL A 244 -44.62 -21.73 -0.36
CA VAL A 244 -45.96 -21.59 -0.98
C VAL A 244 -46.55 -22.97 -1.30
N PRO A 245 -47.74 -23.34 -0.77
CA PRO A 245 -48.41 -24.60 -1.09
C PRO A 245 -48.74 -24.75 -2.58
N GLU A 246 -48.63 -25.97 -3.12
CA GLU A 246 -48.76 -26.25 -4.57
C GLU A 246 -50.11 -25.86 -5.20
N ASP A 247 -51.17 -25.67 -4.42
CA ASP A 247 -52.50 -25.31 -4.93
C ASP A 247 -52.56 -23.90 -5.56
N CYS A 248 -51.71 -22.95 -5.16
CA CYS A 248 -51.68 -21.61 -5.75
C CYS A 248 -50.88 -21.52 -7.06
N ARG A 249 -50.08 -22.53 -7.43
CA ARG A 249 -49.20 -22.47 -8.63
C ARG A 249 -49.92 -22.79 -9.94
N LYS A 250 -51.14 -23.35 -9.90
CA LYS A 250 -51.89 -23.76 -11.10
C LYS A 250 -52.81 -22.67 -11.68
N ILE A 251 -53.04 -21.57 -10.98
CA ILE A 251 -54.01 -20.54 -11.40
C ILE A 251 -53.40 -19.52 -12.39
N SER A 252 -52.06 -19.38 -12.46
CA SER A 252 -51.41 -18.38 -13.35
C SER A 252 -51.08 -18.87 -14.77
N ASN A 253 -51.30 -20.15 -15.10
CA ASN A 253 -50.98 -20.70 -16.45
C ASN A 253 -52.22 -21.09 -17.28
N GLY A 254 -53.43 -20.71 -16.86
CA GLY A 254 -54.70 -21.10 -17.48
C GLY A 254 -55.47 -19.97 -18.14
N GLY A 255 -54.82 -19.10 -18.91
CA GLY A 255 -55.49 -17.97 -19.56
C GLY A 255 -54.86 -17.58 -20.89
N ASP A 256 -54.99 -18.43 -21.90
CA ASP A 256 -55.07 -17.98 -23.30
C ASP A 256 -55.55 -19.13 -24.20
N SER A 257 -56.87 -19.23 -24.32
CA SER A 257 -57.52 -19.89 -25.46
C SER A 257 -59.00 -19.50 -25.48
N ILE A 258 -59.29 -18.36 -26.10
CA ILE A 258 -60.60 -18.10 -26.72
C ILE A 258 -60.33 -17.84 -28.19
N LYS A 259 -60.64 -18.85 -29.01
CA LYS A 259 -61.03 -18.68 -30.40
C LYS A 259 -62.45 -18.11 -30.38
N ASP A 260 -62.68 -17.03 -31.12
CA ASP A 260 -63.62 -16.96 -32.25
C ASP A 260 -63.58 -15.55 -32.87
#